data_AF-A0A0K2TNF6-F1
#
_entry.id   AF-A0A0K2TNF6-F1
#
_cell.length_a   1.000
_cell.length_b   1.000
_cell.length_c   1.000
_cell.angle_alpha   90.00
_cell.angle_beta   90.00
_cell.angle_gamma   90.00
#
_symmetry.space_group_name_H-M   'P 1'
#
loop_
_entity.id
_entity.type
_entity.pdbx_description
1 polymer ?
#
loop_
_entity_poly.entity_id
_entity_poly.type
_entity_poly.pdbx_seq_one_letter_code
_entity_poly.pdbx_strand_id
1 'polypeptide(L)'
;MGIRRLSEACFLLGVFLMTVAFIQLSPQFLMNLFVQSIGYYFQKIIQLGFHCDAFEQSGESGGLEDRDRLLPEINAPEQADVHVWMNYWTMFYWGWWTSWCSFVGMFIAKISKGRTIKQFINGTLTAPVLYSFLWLVIFGGNGLLLERTSAAKGYCCLLEDQGQSFMNIPQIEAIIDTKSLAKQPIIHNQSDFLCSGDIGCGPCSSSFLKMKEASNETYEDLLNEYKLMKDDFVRASPDRKFSRLSCNIKGKNDVEKTWFDVMRAFGDIGFAFCLISLAGIVLYFVTSSDSGSLVIDCLSSNGDPDPPKIQRLFWAITEGATATALIVAGEDNEGLKMLQNAGLISGLPFTLIVCLLCVSIWRYVKMVMGDLDVSGPKFKISLFDPFFTKPYLKWSKGVFKNMIFLFIEVIIEVCLAPLTIGKVAVM
;
A
#
# COMPACT_ATOMS: atom_id res chain seq x y z
N MET A 1 -23.32 11.24 17.66
CA MET A 1 -23.61 9.82 17.95
C MET A 1 -23.43 8.94 16.72
N GLY A 2 -24.02 9.25 15.56
CA GLY A 2 -23.93 8.41 14.35
C GLY A 2 -22.50 8.08 13.89
N ILE A 3 -21.69 9.08 13.55
CA ILE A 3 -20.35 8.90 12.96
C ILE A 3 -19.43 8.02 13.82
N ARG A 4 -19.46 8.24 15.13
CA ARG A 4 -18.71 7.42 16.09
C ARG A 4 -19.08 5.94 15.99
N ARG A 5 -20.38 5.62 15.90
CA ARG A 5 -20.86 4.24 15.77
C ARG A 5 -20.48 3.63 14.43
N LEU A 6 -20.59 4.39 13.33
CA LEU A 6 -20.13 3.91 12.01
C LEU A 6 -18.63 3.65 11.99
N SER A 7 -17.83 4.53 12.60
CA SER A 7 -16.38 4.36 12.69
C SER A 7 -15.99 3.18 13.58
N GLU A 8 -16.67 3.00 14.73
CA GLU A 8 -16.52 1.81 15.58
C GLU A 8 -16.83 0.52 14.81
N ALA A 9 -17.92 0.50 14.03
CA ALA A 9 -18.28 -0.64 13.20
C ALA A 9 -17.24 -0.91 12.09
N CYS A 10 -16.80 0.12 11.37
CA CYS A 10 -15.76 0.01 10.35
C CYS A 10 -14.46 -0.56 10.90
N PHE A 11 -14.03 -0.06 12.07
CA PHE A 11 -12.82 -0.53 12.75
C PHE A 11 -12.96 -2.00 13.17
N LEU A 12 -14.10 -2.38 13.76
CA LEU A 12 -14.35 -3.76 14.15
C LEU A 12 -14.38 -4.73 12.95
N LEU A 13 -14.96 -4.32 11.82
CA LEU A 13 -14.93 -5.10 10.58
C LEU A 13 -13.50 -5.27 10.06
N GLY A 14 -12.69 -4.21 10.07
CA GLY A 14 -11.28 -4.28 9.68
C GLY A 14 -10.47 -5.21 10.56
N VAL A 15 -10.63 -5.12 11.88
CA VAL A 15 -9.99 -6.03 12.85
C VAL A 15 -10.47 -7.47 12.68
N PHE A 16 -11.76 -7.68 12.44
CA PHE A 16 -12.31 -9.01 12.16
C PHE A 16 -11.68 -9.64 10.91
N LEU A 17 -11.65 -8.91 9.79
CA LEU A 17 -11.01 -9.36 8.55
C LEU A 17 -9.54 -9.70 8.78
N MET A 18 -8.80 -8.81 9.45
CA MET A 18 -7.39 -8.99 9.74
C MET A 18 -7.14 -10.20 10.65
N THR A 19 -7.98 -10.42 11.66
CA THR A 19 -7.84 -11.55 12.60
C THR A 19 -8.07 -12.88 11.91
N VAL A 20 -9.12 -12.99 11.11
CA VAL A 20 -9.40 -14.24 10.39
C VAL A 20 -8.35 -14.47 9.29
N ALA A 21 -7.93 -13.42 8.58
CA ALA A 21 -6.88 -13.49 7.57
C ALA A 21 -5.53 -13.97 8.16
N PHE A 22 -5.25 -13.58 9.41
CA PHE A 22 -4.08 -14.04 10.14
C PHE A 22 -4.16 -15.53 10.50
N ILE A 23 -5.34 -16.01 10.96
CA ILE A 23 -5.51 -17.38 11.45
C ILE A 23 -5.59 -18.41 10.32
N GLN A 24 -6.27 -18.09 9.22
CA GLN A 24 -6.67 -19.08 8.20
C GLN A 24 -5.52 -19.53 7.27
N LEU A 25 -4.62 -18.63 6.85
CA LEU A 25 -3.67 -18.95 5.78
C LEU A 25 -2.37 -19.59 6.31
N SER A 26 -1.54 -18.81 6.99
CA SER A 26 -0.28 -19.30 7.57
C SER A 26 0.22 -18.34 8.66
N PRO A 27 -0.24 -18.50 9.91
CA PRO A 27 0.17 -17.63 11.01
C PRO A 27 1.69 -17.60 11.21
N GLN A 28 2.35 -18.74 11.03
CA GLN A 28 3.81 -18.87 11.17
C GLN A 28 4.56 -18.04 10.12
N PHE A 29 4.12 -18.11 8.87
CA PHE A 29 4.70 -17.30 7.80
C PHE A 29 4.51 -15.81 8.08
N LEU A 30 3.30 -15.40 8.49
CA LEU A 30 2.99 -14.00 8.77
C LEU A 30 3.78 -13.45 9.96
N MET A 31 3.97 -14.23 11.02
CA MET A 31 4.81 -13.83 12.17
C MET A 31 6.28 -13.69 11.80
N ASN A 32 6.81 -14.62 11.00
CA ASN A 32 8.17 -14.51 10.48
C ASN A 32 8.32 -13.28 9.57
N LEU A 33 7.35 -13.05 8.67
CA LEU A 33 7.32 -11.90 7.79
C LEU A 33 7.24 -10.60 8.58
N PHE A 34 6.46 -10.54 9.65
CA PHE A 34 6.34 -9.36 10.51
C PHE A 34 7.70 -8.94 11.09
N VAL A 35 8.43 -9.88 11.70
CA VAL A 35 9.76 -9.62 12.27
C VAL A 35 10.74 -9.21 11.17
N GLN A 36 10.72 -9.90 10.03
CA GLN A 36 11.60 -9.61 8.90
C GLN A 36 11.32 -8.23 8.28
N SER A 37 10.05 -7.85 8.10
CA SER A 37 9.65 -6.56 7.55
C SER A 37 10.05 -5.40 8.46
N ILE A 38 9.96 -5.57 9.79
CA ILE A 38 10.44 -4.55 10.73
C ILE A 38 11.95 -4.37 10.62
N GLY A 39 12.72 -5.46 10.62
CA GLY A 39 14.18 -5.41 10.47
C GLY A 39 14.59 -4.74 9.16
N TYR A 40 13.94 -5.11 8.06
CA TYR A 40 14.18 -4.52 6.74
C TYR A 40 13.84 -3.03 6.69
N TYR A 41 12.72 -2.63 7.30
CA TYR A 41 12.33 -1.21 7.37
C TYR A 41 13.40 -0.37 8.10
N PHE A 42 13.87 -0.82 9.26
CA PHE A 42 14.92 -0.10 9.99
C PHE A 42 16.25 -0.05 9.25
N GLN A 43 16.59 -1.11 8.52
CA GLN A 43 17.81 -1.13 7.71
C GLN A 43 17.72 -0.14 6.53
N LYS A 44 16.54 -0.03 5.90
CA LYS A 44 16.36 0.72 4.66
C LYS A 44 15.82 2.14 4.83
N ILE A 45 15.33 2.53 6.02
CA ILE A 45 14.72 3.85 6.24
C ILE A 45 15.63 5.02 5.86
N ILE A 46 16.92 4.94 6.19
CA ILE A 46 17.89 6.00 5.84
C ILE A 46 18.12 6.00 4.33
N GLN A 47 18.33 4.83 3.71
CA GLN A 47 18.55 4.75 2.27
C GLN A 47 17.33 5.29 1.49
N LEU A 48 16.13 4.82 1.84
CA LEU A 48 14.89 5.19 1.15
C LEU A 48 14.50 6.66 1.43
N GLY A 49 14.83 7.18 2.61
CA GLY A 49 14.57 8.58 2.97
C GLY A 49 15.37 9.61 2.16
N PHE A 50 16.47 9.19 1.52
CA PHE A 50 17.31 10.02 0.66
C PHE A 50 17.36 9.52 -0.79
N HIS A 51 16.46 8.60 -1.16
CA HIS A 51 16.39 8.09 -2.53
C HIS A 51 15.71 9.12 -3.43
N CYS A 52 16.36 9.46 -4.56
CA CYS A 52 15.92 10.51 -5.49
C CYS A 52 15.95 10.06 -6.97
N ASP A 53 16.11 8.76 -7.25
CA ASP A 53 16.25 8.17 -8.60
C ASP A 53 17.32 8.85 -9.48
N ALA A 54 18.36 9.44 -8.89
CA ALA A 54 19.30 10.30 -9.63
C ALA A 54 20.16 9.52 -10.66
N PHE A 55 20.42 8.24 -10.42
CA PHE A 55 21.22 7.39 -11.31
C PHE A 55 20.38 6.83 -12.45
N GLU A 56 19.12 6.53 -12.17
CA GLU A 56 18.12 6.08 -13.13
C GLU A 56 17.90 7.22 -14.15
N GLN A 57 17.83 8.46 -13.69
CA GLN A 57 17.62 9.66 -14.53
C GLN A 57 18.65 9.92 -15.63
N SER A 58 19.82 9.29 -15.62
CA SER A 58 20.89 9.59 -16.58
C SER A 58 20.70 8.96 -17.97
N GLY A 59 19.63 8.19 -18.21
CA GLY A 59 19.10 7.85 -19.54
C GLY A 59 19.92 6.86 -20.40
N GLU A 60 21.24 6.78 -20.23
CA GLU A 60 22.09 5.78 -20.89
C GLU A 60 22.45 4.67 -19.91
N SER A 61 21.74 3.54 -19.98
CA SER A 61 22.07 2.34 -19.20
C SER A 61 22.14 2.59 -17.68
N GLY A 62 21.45 3.62 -17.18
CA GLY A 62 21.55 4.14 -15.81
C GLY A 62 21.12 3.12 -14.76
N GLY A 63 22.04 2.24 -14.40
CA GLY A 63 21.84 1.22 -13.38
C GLY A 63 20.76 0.19 -13.70
N LEU A 64 20.60 -0.24 -14.96
CA LEU A 64 19.63 -1.32 -15.27
C LEU A 64 19.91 -2.59 -14.44
N GLU A 65 21.18 -2.89 -14.16
CA GLU A 65 21.60 -3.96 -13.23
C GLU A 65 21.39 -3.61 -11.74
N ASP A 66 21.40 -2.33 -11.36
CA ASP A 66 21.14 -1.87 -9.98
C ASP A 66 19.63 -1.67 -9.71
N ARG A 67 18.78 -1.58 -10.74
CA ARG A 67 17.30 -1.61 -10.63
C ARG A 67 16.84 -2.90 -9.95
N ASP A 68 17.43 -4.03 -10.34
CA ASP A 68 17.13 -5.37 -9.81
C ASP A 68 17.47 -5.51 -8.32
N ARG A 69 18.37 -4.65 -7.81
CA ARG A 69 18.78 -4.68 -6.40
C ARG A 69 17.71 -4.12 -5.46
N LEU A 70 16.79 -3.29 -5.96
CA LEU A 70 15.85 -2.54 -5.11
C LEU A 70 14.37 -2.70 -5.51
N LEU A 71 14.04 -3.08 -6.75
CA LEU A 71 12.66 -3.14 -7.25
C LEU A 71 12.36 -4.42 -8.06
N PRO A 72 11.13 -4.96 -8.03
CA PRO A 72 10.75 -6.12 -8.84
C PRO A 72 10.65 -5.80 -10.33
N GLU A 73 11.03 -6.76 -11.19
CA GLU A 73 10.95 -6.71 -12.66
C GLU A 73 9.54 -6.29 -13.14
N ILE A 74 9.40 -5.02 -13.49
CA ILE A 74 8.33 -4.56 -14.37
C ILE A 74 9.02 -4.38 -15.72
N ASN A 75 8.56 -5.12 -16.74
CA ASN A 75 8.97 -4.94 -18.14
C ASN A 75 8.89 -3.44 -18.45
N ALA A 76 10.03 -2.76 -18.42
CA ALA A 76 10.06 -1.37 -18.82
C ALA A 76 9.80 -1.38 -20.33
N PRO A 77 8.77 -0.67 -20.83
CA PRO A 77 8.70 -0.43 -22.27
C PRO A 77 10.05 0.15 -22.70
N GLU A 78 10.48 -0.19 -23.91
CA GLU A 78 11.79 0.14 -24.50
C GLU A 78 12.09 1.66 -24.53
N GLN A 79 11.11 2.49 -24.16
CA GLN A 79 11.19 3.92 -23.86
C GLN A 79 10.35 4.31 -22.62
N ALA A 80 10.63 3.71 -21.46
CA ALA A 80 10.00 4.11 -20.20
C ALA A 80 10.73 5.32 -19.60
N ASP A 81 10.03 6.45 -19.57
CA ASP A 81 10.39 7.70 -18.87
C ASP A 81 11.03 7.39 -17.49
N VAL A 82 12.29 7.78 -17.27
CA VAL A 82 13.16 7.11 -16.28
C VAL A 82 12.78 7.35 -14.80
N HIS A 83 11.70 8.10 -14.56
CA HIS A 83 11.14 8.45 -13.26
C HIS A 83 9.88 7.67 -12.86
N VAL A 84 9.48 6.60 -13.58
CA VAL A 84 8.15 5.96 -13.38
C VAL A 84 7.90 5.54 -11.92
N TRP A 85 8.88 4.91 -11.25
CA TRP A 85 8.63 4.30 -9.95
C TRP A 85 8.46 5.32 -8.82
N MET A 86 9.39 6.26 -8.67
CA MET A 86 9.33 7.28 -7.62
C MET A 86 8.12 8.21 -7.78
N ASN A 87 7.75 8.55 -9.01
CA ASN A 87 6.54 9.35 -9.29
C ASN A 87 5.26 8.60 -8.90
N TYR A 88 5.18 7.31 -9.23
CA TYR A 88 3.98 6.50 -8.98
C TYR A 88 3.79 6.14 -7.50
N TRP A 89 4.87 6.02 -6.72
CA TRP A 89 4.82 5.59 -5.33
C TRP A 89 5.19 6.70 -4.35
N THR A 90 6.50 6.99 -4.20
CA THR A 90 7.02 7.84 -3.13
C THR A 90 6.50 9.27 -3.22
N MET A 91 6.61 9.90 -4.39
CA MET A 91 6.18 11.29 -4.60
C MET A 91 4.67 11.43 -4.52
N PHE A 92 3.93 10.47 -5.08
CA PHE A 92 2.48 10.43 -4.94
C PHE A 92 2.05 10.37 -3.47
N TYR A 93 2.60 9.44 -2.68
CA TYR A 93 2.24 9.34 -1.26
C TYR A 93 2.66 10.58 -0.47
N TRP A 94 3.82 11.18 -0.73
CA TRP A 94 4.19 12.45 -0.10
C TRP A 94 3.19 13.57 -0.44
N GLY A 95 2.80 13.71 -1.71
CA GLY A 95 1.79 14.67 -2.15
C GLY A 95 0.42 14.42 -1.52
N TRP A 96 0.01 13.16 -1.43
CA TRP A 96 -1.21 12.75 -0.75
C TRP A 96 -1.17 13.12 0.74
N TRP A 97 -0.16 12.64 1.49
CA TRP A 97 -0.10 12.87 2.93
C TRP A 97 0.00 14.36 3.30
N THR A 98 0.72 15.15 2.50
CA THR A 98 0.84 16.59 2.70
C THR A 98 -0.46 17.33 2.40
N SER A 99 -1.19 17.00 1.34
CA SER A 99 -2.49 17.61 1.06
C SER A 99 -3.54 17.27 2.13
N TRP A 100 -3.45 16.09 2.75
CA TRP A 100 -4.35 15.64 3.82
C TRP A 100 -3.99 16.14 5.22
N CYS A 101 -2.84 16.81 5.40
CA CYS A 101 -2.35 17.14 6.74
C CYS A 101 -3.27 18.12 7.50
N SER A 102 -3.94 19.03 6.79
CA SER A 102 -4.88 20.01 7.35
C SER A 102 -6.11 19.31 7.94
N PHE A 103 -6.64 18.35 7.19
CA PHE A 103 -7.77 17.51 7.57
C PHE A 103 -7.44 16.67 8.81
N VAL A 104 -6.40 15.85 8.72
CA VAL A 104 -6.00 14.92 9.78
C VAL A 104 -5.56 15.68 11.03
N GLY A 105 -4.85 16.79 10.87
CA GLY A 105 -4.38 17.63 11.97
C GLY A 105 -5.52 18.20 12.81
N MET A 106 -6.57 18.73 12.18
CA MET A 106 -7.73 19.27 12.90
C MET A 106 -8.50 18.17 13.63
N PHE A 107 -8.72 17.03 12.98
CA PHE A 107 -9.40 15.88 13.59
C PHE A 107 -8.66 15.39 14.84
N ILE A 108 -7.36 15.14 14.68
CA ILE A 108 -6.49 14.66 15.76
C ILE A 108 -6.42 15.68 16.91
N ALA A 109 -6.39 16.98 16.61
CA ALA A 109 -6.42 18.03 17.62
C ALA A 109 -7.72 18.02 18.44
N LYS A 110 -8.89 17.88 17.79
CA LYS A 110 -10.20 17.83 18.46
C LYS A 110 -10.30 16.65 19.44
N ILE A 111 -9.82 15.46 19.07
CA ILE A 111 -9.88 14.26 19.92
C ILE A 111 -8.77 14.20 20.99
N SER A 112 -7.80 15.12 20.94
CA SER A 112 -6.64 15.14 21.85
C SER A 112 -6.72 16.20 22.95
N LYS A 113 -7.88 16.86 23.12
CA LYS A 113 -8.11 17.87 24.16
C LYS A 113 -7.78 17.30 25.55
N GLY A 114 -6.95 18.01 26.30
CA GLY A 114 -6.55 17.63 27.67
C GLY A 114 -5.38 16.64 27.77
N ARG A 115 -4.77 16.23 26.64
CA ARG A 115 -3.58 15.37 26.63
C ARG A 115 -2.30 16.22 26.68
N THR A 116 -1.23 15.66 27.25
CA THR A 116 0.09 16.28 27.17
C THR A 116 0.66 16.15 25.74
N ILE A 117 1.53 17.09 25.33
CA ILE A 117 2.19 17.05 24.02
C ILE A 117 2.96 15.74 23.81
N LYS A 118 3.60 15.22 24.87
CA LYS A 118 4.31 13.93 24.81
C LYS A 118 3.37 12.75 24.54
N GLN A 119 2.25 12.67 25.25
CA GLN A 119 1.24 11.62 25.02
C GLN A 119 0.62 11.74 23.62
N PHE A 120 0.40 12.98 23.18
CA PHE A 120 -0.09 13.26 21.84
C PHE A 120 0.85 12.69 20.78
N ILE A 121 2.13 13.09 20.78
CA ILE A 121 3.13 12.67 19.79
C ILE A 121 3.32 11.14 19.80
N ASN A 122 3.49 10.54 20.98
CA ASN A 122 3.68 9.09 21.06
C ASN A 122 2.44 8.34 20.57
N GLY A 123 1.23 8.81 20.93
CA GLY A 123 -0.01 8.17 20.49
C GLY A 123 -0.22 8.26 18.98
N THR A 124 0.05 9.41 18.37
CA THR A 124 -0.16 9.65 16.93
C THR A 124 0.91 9.02 16.06
N LEU A 125 2.12 8.80 16.56
CA LEU A 125 3.19 8.14 15.83
C LEU A 125 3.17 6.62 16.01
N THR A 126 2.97 6.11 17.22
CA THR A 126 3.13 4.66 17.48
C THR A 126 1.92 3.85 17.03
N ALA A 127 0.69 4.27 17.37
CA ALA A 127 -0.49 3.45 17.11
C ALA A 127 -0.80 3.27 15.61
N PRO A 128 -0.79 4.33 14.77
CA PRO A 128 -1.02 4.16 13.33
C PRO A 128 0.08 3.37 12.64
N VAL A 129 1.34 3.56 13.03
CA VAL A 129 2.47 2.81 12.45
C VAL A 129 2.30 1.32 12.74
N LEU A 130 2.05 0.93 13.99
CA LEU A 130 1.83 -0.48 14.33
C LEU A 130 0.65 -1.08 13.56
N TYR A 131 -0.45 -0.35 13.46
CA TYR A 131 -1.61 -0.81 12.70
C TYR A 131 -1.27 -1.00 11.21
N SER A 132 -0.58 -0.05 10.59
CA SER A 132 -0.16 -0.13 9.19
C SER A 132 0.80 -1.31 8.94
N PHE A 133 1.76 -1.54 9.85
CA PHE A 133 2.64 -2.71 9.76
C PHE A 133 1.85 -4.02 9.82
N LEU A 134 0.93 -4.17 10.78
CA LEU A 134 0.09 -5.36 10.88
C LEU A 134 -0.76 -5.56 9.63
N TRP A 135 -1.40 -4.49 9.14
CA TRP A 135 -2.26 -4.54 7.96
C TRP A 135 -1.48 -4.97 6.71
N LEU A 136 -0.35 -4.32 6.43
CA LEU A 136 0.47 -4.60 5.25
C LEU A 136 1.11 -5.99 5.33
N VAL A 137 1.53 -6.44 6.51
CA VAL A 137 2.10 -7.79 6.66
C VAL A 137 1.03 -8.85 6.48
N ILE A 138 -0.17 -8.67 7.04
CA ILE A 138 -1.23 -9.69 6.96
C ILE A 138 -1.76 -9.78 5.53
N PHE A 139 -2.25 -8.68 4.96
CA PHE A 139 -2.85 -8.73 3.62
C PHE A 139 -1.81 -8.76 2.51
N GLY A 140 -0.75 -7.96 2.61
CA GLY A 140 0.35 -7.97 1.63
C GLY A 140 1.15 -9.28 1.69
N GLY A 141 1.37 -9.83 2.88
CA GLY A 141 2.00 -11.14 3.05
C GLY A 141 1.14 -12.28 2.49
N ASN A 142 -0.18 -12.27 2.74
CA ASN A 142 -1.09 -13.25 2.13
C ASN A 142 -1.11 -13.12 0.59
N GLY A 143 -1.10 -11.90 0.05
CA GLY A 143 -0.98 -11.68 -1.39
C GLY A 143 0.35 -12.20 -1.96
N LEU A 144 1.46 -11.96 -1.28
CA LEU A 144 2.78 -12.49 -1.66
C LEU A 144 2.83 -14.02 -1.62
N LEU A 145 2.27 -14.63 -0.58
CA LEU A 145 2.19 -16.08 -0.46
C LEU A 145 1.33 -16.68 -1.58
N LEU A 146 0.19 -16.06 -1.87
CA LEU A 146 -0.70 -16.47 -2.97
C LEU A 146 0.02 -16.40 -4.32
N GLU A 147 0.70 -15.31 -4.61
CA GLU A 147 1.46 -15.12 -5.85
C GLU A 147 2.55 -16.18 -6.03
N ARG A 148 3.35 -16.42 -4.98
CA ARG A 148 4.47 -17.37 -5.00
C ARG A 148 4.01 -18.83 -5.06
N THR A 149 2.98 -19.19 -4.29
CA THR A 149 2.43 -20.56 -4.31
C THR A 149 1.73 -20.87 -5.62
N SER A 150 1.03 -19.89 -6.20
CA SER A 150 0.42 -20.04 -7.53
C SER A 150 1.49 -20.21 -8.62
N ALA A 151 2.58 -19.45 -8.55
CA ALA A 151 3.73 -19.62 -9.46
C ALA A 151 4.32 -21.03 -9.37
N ALA A 152 4.57 -21.50 -8.15
CA ALA A 152 5.16 -22.80 -7.89
C ALA A 152 4.28 -23.97 -8.35
N LYS A 153 2.95 -23.77 -8.38
CA LYS A 153 2.00 -24.76 -8.91
C LYS A 153 1.88 -24.75 -10.43
N GLY A 154 2.38 -23.72 -11.12
CA GLY A 154 2.35 -23.62 -12.57
C GLY A 154 1.24 -22.75 -13.16
N TYR A 155 0.51 -22.01 -12.33
CA TYR A 155 -0.39 -20.95 -12.83
C TYR A 155 0.44 -19.78 -13.38
N CYS A 156 -0.01 -19.13 -14.44
CA CYS A 156 0.73 -18.07 -15.10
C CYS A 156 -0.17 -17.04 -15.80
N CYS A 157 0.45 -15.99 -16.37
CA CYS A 157 -0.27 -14.92 -17.06
C CYS A 157 -0.27 -15.19 -18.56
N LEU A 158 -1.45 -15.36 -19.15
CA LEU A 158 -1.61 -15.36 -20.59
C LEU A 158 -1.54 -13.89 -21.05
N LEU A 159 -0.41 -13.48 -21.60
CA LEU A 159 -0.27 -12.18 -22.25
C LEU A 159 -0.26 -12.40 -23.75
N GLU A 160 -1.25 -11.82 -24.43
CA GLU A 160 -1.47 -11.94 -25.87
C GLU A 160 -0.28 -11.38 -26.69
N ASP A 161 0.50 -10.44 -26.12
CA ASP A 161 1.51 -9.64 -26.83
C ASP A 161 2.98 -10.12 -26.71
N GLN A 162 3.30 -11.17 -25.93
CA GLN A 162 4.71 -11.49 -25.58
C GLN A 162 5.26 -12.77 -26.24
N GLY A 163 4.68 -13.26 -27.34
CA GLY A 163 5.18 -14.46 -28.02
C GLY A 163 5.12 -15.74 -27.17
N GLN A 164 4.49 -15.68 -26.00
CA GLN A 164 4.14 -16.86 -25.20
C GLN A 164 2.86 -17.43 -25.78
N SER A 165 2.99 -18.21 -26.86
CA SER A 165 1.83 -18.81 -27.50
C SER A 165 1.10 -19.71 -26.50
N PHE A 166 -0.09 -19.25 -26.12
CA PHE A 166 -1.12 -20.11 -25.58
C PHE A 166 -2.39 -19.85 -26.37
N MET A 167 -2.75 -20.88 -27.14
CA MET A 167 -4.00 -21.18 -27.82
C MET A 167 -4.95 -20.06 -28.25
N ASN A 168 -5.15 -19.98 -29.57
CA ASN A 168 -6.42 -19.57 -30.14
C ASN A 168 -7.47 -20.66 -29.81
N ILE A 169 -8.23 -20.48 -28.73
CA ILE A 169 -9.08 -21.51 -28.12
C ILE A 169 -10.06 -22.24 -29.08
N PRO A 170 -10.70 -21.57 -30.06
CA PRO A 170 -11.53 -22.22 -31.06
C PRO A 170 -10.80 -23.34 -31.84
N GLN A 171 -9.48 -23.24 -31.98
CA GLN A 171 -8.67 -24.27 -32.62
C GLN A 171 -8.52 -25.50 -31.73
N ILE A 172 -8.48 -25.36 -30.40
CA ILE A 172 -8.40 -26.49 -29.48
C ILE A 172 -9.68 -27.31 -29.52
N GLU A 173 -10.85 -26.66 -29.44
CA GLU A 173 -12.14 -27.36 -29.50
C GLU A 173 -12.23 -28.18 -30.78
N ALA A 174 -11.87 -27.57 -31.92
CA ALA A 174 -11.82 -28.26 -33.19
C ALA A 174 -10.84 -29.45 -33.19
N ILE A 175 -9.64 -29.32 -32.60
CA ILE A 175 -8.64 -30.40 -32.58
C ILE A 175 -9.05 -31.55 -31.64
N ILE A 176 -9.59 -31.25 -30.46
CA ILE A 176 -10.07 -32.25 -29.50
C ILE A 176 -11.20 -33.06 -30.12
N ASP A 177 -12.15 -32.40 -30.78
CA ASP A 177 -13.28 -33.04 -31.44
C ASP A 177 -12.82 -33.88 -32.64
N THR A 178 -11.94 -33.34 -33.49
CA THR A 178 -11.43 -34.04 -34.70
C THR A 178 -10.60 -35.28 -34.35
N LYS A 179 -9.83 -35.23 -33.25
CA LYS A 179 -8.96 -36.33 -32.82
C LYS A 179 -9.58 -37.25 -31.76
N SER A 180 -10.83 -36.99 -31.33
CA SER A 180 -11.52 -37.75 -30.26
C SER A 180 -10.70 -37.87 -28.97
N LEU A 181 -9.97 -36.82 -28.59
CA LEU A 181 -9.03 -36.82 -27.45
C LEU A 181 -9.70 -36.52 -26.11
N ALA A 182 -11.00 -36.20 -26.09
CA ALA A 182 -11.71 -35.69 -24.90
C ALA A 182 -11.48 -36.52 -23.62
N LYS A 183 -11.50 -37.85 -23.72
CA LYS A 183 -11.36 -38.78 -22.57
C LYS A 183 -9.92 -39.18 -22.26
N GLN A 184 -8.94 -38.73 -23.04
CA GLN A 184 -7.54 -39.07 -22.79
C GLN A 184 -6.96 -38.16 -21.70
N PRO A 185 -6.06 -38.70 -20.85
CA PRO A 185 -5.33 -37.88 -19.90
C PRO A 185 -4.39 -36.92 -20.65
N ILE A 186 -4.18 -35.74 -20.07
CA ILE A 186 -3.23 -34.76 -20.59
C ILE A 186 -1.82 -35.29 -20.35
N ILE A 187 -1.03 -35.42 -21.43
CA ILE A 187 0.37 -35.84 -21.39
C ILE A 187 1.20 -34.71 -22.00
N HIS A 188 2.13 -34.13 -21.23
CA HIS A 188 2.87 -32.92 -21.63
C HIS A 188 3.51 -33.06 -23.01
N ASN A 189 4.28 -34.12 -23.25
CA ASN A 189 4.98 -34.38 -24.52
C ASN A 189 4.06 -34.66 -25.73
N GLN A 190 2.83 -35.16 -25.51
CA GLN A 190 1.88 -35.42 -26.59
C GLN A 190 0.92 -34.25 -26.82
N SER A 191 0.92 -33.29 -25.90
CA SER A 191 0.11 -32.08 -25.93
C SER A 191 0.77 -30.93 -26.70
N ASP A 192 1.87 -31.18 -27.42
CA ASP A 192 2.55 -30.17 -28.23
C ASP A 192 1.62 -29.51 -29.26
N PHE A 193 0.55 -30.19 -29.68
CA PHE A 193 -0.48 -29.59 -30.54
C PHE A 193 -1.29 -28.47 -29.87
N LEU A 194 -1.35 -28.43 -28.53
CA LEU A 194 -1.92 -27.31 -27.76
C LEU A 194 -0.98 -26.09 -27.79
N CYS A 195 0.29 -26.28 -28.11
CA CYS A 195 1.26 -25.20 -28.26
C CYS A 195 1.56 -24.99 -29.75
N SER A 196 0.67 -24.34 -30.49
CA SER A 196 0.89 -24.06 -31.90
C SER A 196 2.03 -23.04 -32.09
N GLY A 197 3.17 -23.47 -32.64
CA GLY A 197 4.27 -22.60 -33.08
C GLY A 197 5.59 -23.36 -33.29
N ASP A 198 6.46 -22.82 -34.14
CA ASP A 198 7.79 -23.39 -34.45
C ASP A 198 8.76 -23.37 -33.24
N ILE A 199 8.37 -22.74 -32.13
CA ILE A 199 9.21 -22.46 -30.95
C ILE A 199 8.82 -23.39 -29.76
N GLY A 200 7.81 -24.25 -29.91
CA GLY A 200 7.31 -25.12 -28.83
C GLY A 200 6.53 -24.37 -27.75
N CYS A 201 6.15 -25.06 -26.67
CA CYS A 201 5.43 -24.44 -25.55
C CYS A 201 6.29 -23.42 -24.81
N GLY A 202 5.79 -22.19 -24.65
CA GLY A 202 6.38 -21.22 -23.73
C GLY A 202 6.47 -21.75 -22.28
N PRO A 203 7.30 -21.16 -21.42
CA PRO A 203 7.54 -21.65 -20.06
C PRO A 203 6.27 -21.69 -19.19
N CYS A 204 5.36 -20.73 -19.40
CA CYS A 204 4.05 -20.67 -18.75
C CYS A 204 3.16 -21.87 -19.15
N SER A 205 2.89 -22.02 -20.45
CA SER A 205 2.09 -23.11 -21.03
C SER A 205 2.63 -24.49 -20.63
N SER A 206 3.96 -24.65 -20.66
CA SER A 206 4.64 -25.89 -20.27
C SER A 206 4.45 -26.22 -18.79
N SER A 207 4.57 -25.23 -17.90
CA SER A 207 4.37 -25.41 -16.46
C SER A 207 2.92 -25.80 -16.13
N PHE A 208 1.96 -25.14 -16.80
CA PHE A 208 0.54 -25.42 -16.62
C PHE A 208 0.16 -26.83 -17.12
N LEU A 209 0.65 -27.25 -18.28
CA LEU A 209 0.39 -28.60 -18.80
C LEU A 209 1.00 -29.69 -17.92
N LYS A 210 2.20 -29.47 -17.36
CA LYS A 210 2.81 -30.39 -16.37
C LYS A 210 1.99 -30.50 -15.10
N MET A 211 1.40 -29.39 -14.63
CA MET A 211 0.48 -29.41 -13.49
C MET A 211 -0.76 -30.25 -13.80
N LYS A 212 -1.33 -30.11 -14.99
CA LYS A 212 -2.53 -30.85 -15.42
C LYS A 212 -2.28 -32.35 -15.63
N GLU A 213 -1.12 -32.69 -16.18
CA GLU A 213 -0.64 -34.07 -16.26
C GLU A 213 -0.46 -34.69 -14.86
N ALA A 214 0.15 -33.97 -13.92
CA ALA A 214 0.32 -34.45 -12.55
C ALA A 214 -1.02 -34.68 -11.80
N SER A 215 -2.07 -33.93 -12.16
CA SER A 215 -3.42 -34.11 -11.63
C SER A 215 -4.23 -35.21 -12.34
N ASN A 216 -3.68 -35.82 -13.40
CA ASN A 216 -4.36 -36.82 -14.23
C ASN A 216 -5.71 -36.34 -14.79
N GLU A 217 -5.80 -35.06 -15.13
CA GLU A 217 -6.99 -34.45 -15.72
C GLU A 217 -7.11 -34.79 -17.21
N THR A 218 -8.36 -34.84 -17.71
CA THR A 218 -8.64 -35.11 -19.12
C THR A 218 -8.76 -33.82 -19.94
N TYR A 219 -8.67 -33.93 -21.26
CA TYR A 219 -8.90 -32.78 -22.15
C TYR A 219 -10.34 -32.24 -22.06
N GLU A 220 -11.32 -33.08 -21.70
CA GLU A 220 -12.69 -32.65 -21.41
C GLU A 220 -12.77 -31.76 -20.16
N ASP A 221 -12.08 -32.14 -19.09
CA ASP A 221 -12.00 -31.36 -17.85
C ASP A 221 -11.38 -29.98 -18.09
N LEU A 222 -10.29 -29.95 -18.89
CA LEU A 222 -9.63 -28.71 -19.30
C LEU A 222 -10.57 -27.78 -20.07
N LEU A 223 -11.38 -28.34 -20.97
CA LEU A 223 -12.32 -27.56 -21.76
C LEU A 223 -13.48 -27.01 -20.90
N ASN A 224 -13.96 -27.82 -19.95
CA ASN A 224 -14.97 -27.41 -18.99
C ASN A 224 -14.45 -26.29 -18.08
N GLU A 225 -13.22 -26.39 -17.61
CA GLU A 225 -12.55 -25.35 -16.83
C GLU A 225 -12.41 -24.05 -17.62
N TYR A 226 -12.00 -24.13 -18.89
CA TYR A 226 -11.93 -22.95 -19.76
C TYR A 226 -13.29 -22.25 -19.89
N LYS A 227 -14.36 -23.01 -20.19
CA LYS A 227 -15.72 -22.48 -20.34
C LYS A 227 -16.22 -21.82 -19.06
N LEU A 228 -15.84 -22.35 -17.91
CA LEU A 228 -16.19 -21.82 -16.60
C LEU A 228 -15.40 -20.54 -16.25
N MET A 229 -14.10 -20.53 -16.50
CA MET A 229 -13.17 -19.51 -15.99
C MET A 229 -12.98 -18.32 -16.93
N LYS A 230 -13.18 -18.49 -18.25
CA LYS A 230 -13.00 -17.44 -19.27
C LYS A 230 -11.66 -16.71 -19.11
N ASP A 231 -11.69 -15.41 -18.83
CA ASP A 231 -10.53 -14.52 -18.65
C ASP A 231 -9.57 -14.98 -17.52
N ASP A 232 -10.05 -15.76 -16.55
CA ASP A 232 -9.24 -16.26 -15.43
C ASP A 232 -8.62 -17.64 -15.68
N PHE A 233 -8.83 -18.22 -16.87
CA PHE A 233 -8.24 -19.50 -17.26
C PHE A 233 -6.70 -19.44 -17.20
N VAL A 234 -6.05 -20.51 -16.75
CA VAL A 234 -4.58 -20.63 -16.49
C VAL A 234 -4.04 -19.74 -15.38
N ARG A 235 -4.70 -18.61 -15.10
CA ARG A 235 -4.30 -17.64 -14.09
C ARG A 235 -4.71 -18.06 -12.68
N ALA A 236 -5.90 -18.62 -12.54
CA ALA A 236 -6.46 -18.98 -11.24
C ALA A 236 -7.03 -20.40 -11.26
N SER A 237 -7.09 -21.00 -10.07
CA SER A 237 -7.75 -22.29 -9.86
C SER A 237 -9.28 -22.14 -9.87
N PRO A 238 -10.05 -23.17 -10.29
CA PRO A 238 -11.51 -23.13 -10.25
C PRO A 238 -12.08 -22.88 -8.84
N ASP A 239 -11.39 -23.39 -7.80
CA ASP A 239 -11.73 -23.17 -6.39
C ASP A 239 -11.21 -21.82 -5.84
N ARG A 240 -10.58 -21.00 -6.68
CA ARG A 240 -10.01 -19.68 -6.37
C ARG A 240 -8.98 -19.65 -5.24
N LYS A 241 -8.50 -20.80 -4.75
CA LYS A 241 -7.43 -20.86 -3.72
C LYS A 241 -6.06 -20.43 -4.24
N PHE A 242 -5.84 -20.57 -5.53
CA PHE A 242 -4.63 -20.13 -6.23
C PHE A 242 -5.02 -19.11 -7.30
N SER A 243 -4.29 -18.00 -7.35
CA SER A 243 -4.48 -16.93 -8.34
C SER A 243 -3.18 -16.17 -8.52
N ARG A 244 -2.77 -15.97 -9.77
CA ARG A 244 -1.61 -15.14 -10.11
C ARG A 244 -2.04 -13.66 -10.14
N LEU A 245 -1.72 -12.95 -9.06
CA LEU A 245 -2.09 -11.56 -8.86
C LEU A 245 -1.36 -10.63 -9.84
N SER A 246 -0.12 -10.99 -10.22
CA SER A 246 0.67 -10.21 -11.17
C SER A 246 -0.01 -10.03 -12.53
N CYS A 247 -0.93 -10.92 -12.90
CA CYS A 247 -1.59 -10.91 -14.21
C CYS A 247 -2.62 -9.79 -14.35
N ASN A 248 -3.25 -9.33 -13.25
CA ASN A 248 -4.12 -8.14 -13.27
C ASN A 248 -3.36 -6.88 -13.71
N ILE A 249 -2.08 -6.82 -13.35
CA ILE A 249 -1.24 -5.64 -13.51
C ILE A 249 -0.69 -5.53 -14.94
N LYS A 250 -0.44 -6.66 -15.61
CA LYS A 250 0.27 -6.70 -16.89
C LYS A 250 -0.57 -6.50 -18.16
N GLY A 251 -1.92 -6.51 -18.09
CA GLY A 251 -2.76 -6.52 -19.30
C GLY A 251 -3.98 -5.60 -19.34
N LYS A 252 -4.54 -5.17 -18.20
CA LYS A 252 -5.78 -4.34 -18.17
C LYS A 252 -5.82 -3.27 -17.07
N ASN A 253 -4.73 -3.08 -16.31
CA ASN A 253 -4.65 -2.15 -15.17
C ASN A 253 -5.75 -2.31 -14.11
N ASP A 254 -6.32 -3.51 -13.95
CA ASP A 254 -7.38 -3.79 -12.97
C ASP A 254 -6.81 -4.03 -11.56
N VAL A 255 -6.09 -3.05 -11.01
CA VAL A 255 -5.43 -3.18 -9.69
C VAL A 255 -6.47 -3.45 -8.60
N GLU A 256 -7.67 -2.90 -8.73
CA GLU A 256 -8.80 -3.07 -7.82
C GLU A 256 -9.29 -4.51 -7.71
N LYS A 257 -9.15 -5.35 -8.76
CA LYS A 257 -9.53 -6.77 -8.72
C LYS A 257 -8.61 -7.58 -7.81
N THR A 258 -7.35 -7.16 -7.68
CA THR A 258 -6.31 -7.85 -6.90
C THR A 258 -6.73 -8.05 -5.44
N TRP A 259 -7.36 -7.04 -4.83
CA TRP A 259 -7.83 -7.15 -3.45
C TRP A 259 -8.87 -8.27 -3.29
N PHE A 260 -9.83 -8.36 -4.21
CA PHE A 260 -10.88 -9.38 -4.15
C PHE A 260 -10.35 -10.77 -4.49
N ASP A 261 -9.34 -10.89 -5.34
CA ASP A 261 -8.66 -12.16 -5.57
C ASP A 261 -7.97 -12.69 -4.31
N VAL A 262 -7.35 -11.81 -3.51
CA VAL A 262 -6.80 -12.18 -2.20
C VAL A 262 -7.92 -12.62 -1.25
N MET A 263 -9.06 -11.94 -1.24
CA MET A 263 -10.21 -12.34 -0.40
C MET A 263 -10.81 -13.68 -0.83
N ARG A 264 -10.84 -13.99 -2.13
CA ARG A 264 -11.35 -15.28 -2.63
C ARG A 264 -10.42 -16.45 -2.32
N ALA A 265 -9.13 -16.20 -2.12
CA ALA A 265 -8.16 -17.23 -1.77
C ALA A 265 -8.44 -17.92 -0.42
N PHE A 266 -9.31 -17.36 0.42
CA PHE A 266 -9.75 -17.97 1.68
C PHE A 266 -10.76 -19.13 1.49
N GLY A 267 -10.90 -19.68 0.29
CA GLY A 267 -11.73 -20.85 0.01
C GLY A 267 -13.22 -20.57 0.22
N ASP A 268 -13.91 -21.44 0.97
CA ASP A 268 -15.37 -21.40 1.11
C ASP A 268 -15.90 -20.10 1.74
N ILE A 269 -15.12 -19.49 2.64
CA ILE A 269 -15.48 -18.20 3.26
C ILE A 269 -15.11 -16.99 2.39
N GLY A 270 -14.38 -17.19 1.29
CA GLY A 270 -13.81 -16.12 0.48
C GLY A 270 -14.87 -15.17 -0.09
N PHE A 271 -16.02 -15.70 -0.52
CA PHE A 271 -17.13 -14.86 -0.98
C PHE A 271 -17.70 -13.97 0.12
N ALA A 272 -17.89 -14.50 1.34
CA ALA A 272 -18.32 -13.71 2.48
C ALA A 272 -17.27 -12.63 2.84
N PHE A 273 -15.99 -12.94 2.69
CA PHE A 273 -14.89 -11.99 2.88
C PHE A 273 -14.94 -10.84 1.89
N CYS A 274 -15.22 -11.11 0.61
CA CYS A 274 -15.44 -10.06 -0.38
C CYS A 274 -16.60 -9.14 0.02
N LEU A 275 -17.74 -9.69 0.47
CA LEU A 275 -18.90 -8.90 0.87
C LEU A 275 -18.63 -8.05 2.12
N ILE A 276 -18.00 -8.63 3.14
CA ILE A 276 -17.62 -7.94 4.37
C ILE A 276 -16.61 -6.82 4.04
N SER A 277 -15.63 -7.11 3.20
CA SER A 277 -14.66 -6.11 2.77
C SER A 277 -15.32 -4.99 1.96
N LEU A 278 -16.26 -5.29 1.07
CA LEU A 278 -16.98 -4.29 0.30
C LEU A 278 -17.80 -3.38 1.23
N ALA A 279 -18.50 -3.96 2.20
CA ALA A 279 -19.20 -3.20 3.23
C ALA A 279 -18.24 -2.34 4.05
N GLY A 280 -17.06 -2.87 4.41
CA GLY A 280 -16.00 -2.13 5.09
C GLY A 280 -15.49 -0.93 4.28
N ILE A 281 -15.24 -1.11 2.98
CA ILE A 281 -14.81 -0.03 2.07
C ILE A 281 -15.89 1.06 1.97
N VAL A 282 -17.16 0.68 1.85
CA VAL A 282 -18.29 1.63 1.81
C VAL A 282 -18.40 2.41 3.12
N LEU A 283 -18.32 1.73 4.27
CA LEU A 283 -18.36 2.38 5.58
C LEU A 283 -17.16 3.30 5.80
N TYR A 284 -15.96 2.88 5.38
CA TYR A 284 -14.76 3.69 5.42
C TYR A 284 -14.94 4.96 4.56
N PHE A 285 -15.44 4.82 3.33
CA PHE A 285 -15.70 5.94 2.44
C PHE A 285 -16.68 6.94 3.05
N VAL A 286 -17.82 6.46 3.57
CA VAL A 286 -18.85 7.31 4.20
C VAL A 286 -18.30 8.02 5.44
N THR A 287 -17.59 7.31 6.32
CA THR A 287 -17.03 7.91 7.54
C THR A 287 -15.90 8.90 7.26
N SER A 288 -15.08 8.63 6.24
CA SER A 288 -14.02 9.51 5.79
C SER A 288 -14.57 10.78 5.15
N SER A 289 -15.53 10.67 4.22
CA SER A 289 -16.16 11.83 3.56
C SER A 289 -16.88 12.71 4.57
N ASP A 290 -17.68 12.12 5.47
CA ASP A 290 -18.38 12.87 6.50
C ASP A 290 -17.42 13.65 7.42
N SER A 291 -16.31 13.05 7.82
CA SER A 291 -15.26 13.71 8.60
C SER A 291 -14.58 14.82 7.80
N GLY A 292 -14.26 14.56 6.52
CA GLY A 292 -13.64 15.49 5.58
C GLY A 292 -14.46 16.77 5.43
N SER A 293 -15.73 16.62 5.06
CA SER A 293 -16.63 17.75 4.85
C SER A 293 -16.87 18.57 6.11
N LEU A 294 -16.84 17.94 7.30
CA LEU A 294 -16.90 18.69 8.57
C LEU A 294 -15.69 19.61 8.77
N VAL A 295 -14.49 19.16 8.42
CA VAL A 295 -13.29 19.98 8.59
C VAL A 295 -13.26 21.13 7.59
N ILE A 296 -13.63 20.87 6.33
CA ILE A 296 -13.75 21.94 5.32
C ILE A 296 -14.80 22.97 5.75
N ASP A 297 -15.92 22.51 6.31
CA ASP A 297 -16.97 23.37 6.84
C ASP A 297 -16.49 24.24 8.02
N CYS A 298 -15.77 23.65 8.98
CA CYS A 298 -15.13 24.41 10.06
C CYS A 298 -14.14 25.46 9.53
N LEU A 299 -13.32 25.11 8.53
CA LEU A 299 -12.33 26.03 7.93
C LEU A 299 -13.01 27.19 7.20
N SER A 300 -14.09 26.91 6.48
CA SER A 300 -14.87 27.93 5.76
C SER A 300 -15.75 28.79 6.67
N SER A 301 -16.01 28.34 7.90
CA SER A 301 -16.78 29.05 8.93
C SER A 301 -15.90 29.73 9.99
N ASN A 302 -14.70 30.21 9.61
CA ASN A 302 -13.75 30.89 10.51
C ASN A 302 -13.37 30.07 11.77
N GLY A 303 -13.35 28.74 11.65
CA GLY A 303 -13.01 27.82 12.73
C GLY A 303 -14.17 27.46 13.67
N ASP A 304 -15.42 27.76 13.31
CA ASP A 304 -16.59 27.37 14.10
C ASP A 304 -16.61 25.84 14.33
N PRO A 305 -16.64 25.35 15.58
CA PRO A 305 -16.71 23.92 15.87
C PRO A 305 -18.02 23.24 15.45
N ASP A 306 -19.13 23.97 15.28
CA ASP A 306 -20.44 23.43 14.89
C ASP A 306 -21.07 24.24 13.73
N PRO A 307 -20.50 24.13 12.52
CA PRO A 307 -20.92 24.94 11.37
C PRO A 307 -22.29 24.50 10.79
N PRO A 308 -22.92 25.35 9.95
CA PRO A 308 -24.25 25.06 9.39
C PRO A 308 -24.29 23.78 8.56
N LYS A 309 -25.21 22.87 8.90
CA LYS A 309 -25.35 21.55 8.23
C LYS A 309 -25.51 21.61 6.70
N ILE A 310 -26.08 22.69 6.16
CA ILE A 310 -26.23 22.90 4.72
C ILE A 310 -24.88 23.12 4.04
N GLN A 311 -23.97 23.85 4.68
CA GLN A 311 -22.62 24.11 4.19
C GLN A 311 -21.81 22.81 4.18
N ARG A 312 -21.95 21.98 5.22
CA ARG A 312 -21.40 20.62 5.23
C ARG A 312 -21.90 19.76 4.06
N LEU A 313 -23.21 19.78 3.79
CA LEU A 313 -23.79 19.03 2.67
C LEU A 313 -23.26 19.52 1.32
N PHE A 314 -23.11 20.83 1.16
CA PHE A 314 -22.49 21.43 -0.02
C PHE A 314 -21.06 20.93 -0.23
N TRP A 315 -20.24 20.90 0.83
CA TRP A 315 -18.87 20.38 0.73
C TRP A 315 -18.84 18.88 0.40
N ALA A 316 -19.70 18.08 1.02
CA ALA A 316 -19.79 16.64 0.72
C ALA A 316 -20.17 16.36 -0.75
N ILE A 317 -21.12 17.13 -1.31
CA ILE A 317 -21.54 16.98 -2.71
C ILE A 317 -20.44 17.43 -3.66
N THR A 318 -19.78 18.56 -3.37
CA THR A 318 -18.70 19.09 -4.22
C THR A 318 -17.47 18.17 -4.22
N GLU A 319 -17.08 17.61 -3.06
CA GLU A 319 -16.04 16.57 -2.97
C GLU A 319 -16.36 15.36 -3.88
N GLY A 320 -17.59 14.84 -3.81
CA GLY A 320 -18.04 13.72 -4.65
C GLY A 320 -18.09 14.07 -6.14
N ALA A 321 -18.51 15.29 -6.48
CA ALA A 321 -18.51 15.78 -7.85
C ALA A 321 -17.08 15.92 -8.41
N THR A 322 -16.14 16.44 -7.62
CA THR A 322 -14.72 16.52 -8.00
C THR A 322 -14.11 15.13 -8.19
N ALA A 323 -14.36 14.19 -7.27
CA ALA A 323 -13.88 12.82 -7.43
C ALA A 323 -14.42 12.16 -8.71
N THR A 324 -15.70 12.36 -9.02
CA THR A 324 -16.33 11.86 -10.25
C THR A 324 -15.69 12.50 -11.49
N ALA A 325 -15.47 13.81 -11.48
CA ALA A 325 -14.84 14.53 -12.58
C ALA A 325 -13.40 14.04 -12.85
N LEU A 326 -12.62 13.76 -11.80
CA LEU A 326 -11.26 13.24 -11.93
C LEU A 326 -11.23 11.83 -12.53
N ILE A 327 -12.15 10.96 -12.13
CA ILE A 327 -12.25 9.61 -12.67
C ILE A 327 -12.67 9.66 -14.15
N VAL A 328 -13.67 10.48 -14.50
CA VAL A 328 -14.15 10.63 -15.88
C VAL A 328 -13.09 11.26 -16.78
N ALA A 329 -12.24 12.15 -16.26
CA ALA A 329 -11.14 12.75 -17.00
C ALA A 329 -10.00 11.76 -17.32
N GLY A 330 -9.91 10.65 -16.59
CA GLY A 330 -9.00 9.55 -16.91
C GLY A 330 -9.63 8.59 -17.91
N GLU A 331 -9.56 8.92 -19.20
CA GLU A 331 -9.96 8.03 -20.29
C GLU A 331 -9.20 6.67 -20.23
N ASP A 332 -9.75 5.61 -20.83
CA ASP A 332 -9.12 4.28 -21.03
C ASP A 332 -8.44 3.64 -19.78
N ASN A 333 -9.16 3.58 -18.65
CA ASN A 333 -8.69 2.99 -17.38
C ASN A 333 -7.47 3.69 -16.75
N GLU A 334 -7.13 4.92 -17.16
CA GLU A 334 -6.08 5.74 -16.54
C GLU A 334 -6.59 6.62 -15.37
N GLY A 335 -7.80 6.37 -14.85
CA GLY A 335 -8.37 7.14 -13.72
C GLY A 335 -7.46 7.23 -12.50
N LEU A 336 -6.73 6.16 -12.18
CA LEU A 336 -5.77 6.15 -11.06
C LEU A 336 -4.62 7.15 -11.28
N LYS A 337 -4.12 7.26 -12.51
CA LYS A 337 -3.02 8.16 -12.87
C LYS A 337 -3.45 9.62 -12.75
N MET A 338 -4.67 9.94 -13.17
CA MET A 338 -5.23 11.30 -12.99
C MET A 338 -5.40 11.65 -11.51
N LEU A 339 -5.89 10.72 -10.69
CA LEU A 339 -5.98 10.90 -9.24
C LEU A 339 -4.61 11.10 -8.59
N GLN A 340 -3.59 10.35 -9.02
CA GLN A 340 -2.22 10.50 -8.53
C GLN A 340 -1.63 11.87 -8.87
N ASN A 341 -1.82 12.33 -10.10
CA ASN A 341 -1.35 13.64 -10.56
C ASN A 341 -2.03 14.78 -9.80
N ALA A 342 -3.34 14.69 -9.56
CA ALA A 342 -4.08 15.68 -8.77
C ALA A 342 -3.56 15.76 -7.31
N GLY A 343 -3.25 14.61 -6.70
CA GLY A 343 -2.62 14.54 -5.37
C GLY A 343 -1.24 15.20 -5.33
N LEU A 344 -0.41 14.99 -6.36
CA LEU A 344 0.92 15.60 -6.45
C LEU A 344 0.85 17.12 -6.61
N ILE A 345 -0.01 17.61 -7.51
CA ILE A 345 -0.19 19.04 -7.78
C ILE A 345 -0.70 19.77 -6.54
N SER A 346 -1.66 19.17 -5.82
CA SER A 346 -2.21 19.76 -4.60
C SER A 346 -1.24 19.69 -3.40
N GLY A 347 -0.41 18.66 -3.28
CA GLY A 347 0.55 18.51 -2.18
C GLY A 347 1.71 19.52 -2.20
N LEU A 348 2.14 19.97 -3.38
CA LEU A 348 3.26 20.90 -3.52
C LEU A 348 3.09 22.23 -2.76
N PRO A 349 2.01 23.02 -2.93
CA PRO A 349 1.81 24.24 -2.15
C PRO A 349 1.64 23.96 -0.65
N PHE A 350 0.98 22.85 -0.30
CA PHE A 350 0.83 22.45 1.11
C PHE A 350 2.15 22.09 1.78
N THR A 351 3.12 21.56 1.04
CA THR A 351 4.47 21.28 1.56
C THR A 351 5.13 22.56 2.08
N LEU A 352 5.03 23.67 1.34
CA LEU A 352 5.54 24.97 1.79
C LEU A 352 4.84 25.46 3.05
N ILE A 353 3.51 25.28 3.12
CA ILE A 353 2.70 25.64 4.30
C ILE A 353 3.12 24.80 5.51
N VAL A 354 3.32 23.49 5.37
CA VAL A 354 3.76 22.61 6.45
C VAL A 354 5.13 23.03 7.00
N CYS A 355 6.08 23.39 6.13
CA CYS A 355 7.37 23.93 6.55
C CYS A 355 7.22 25.21 7.39
N LEU A 356 6.33 26.12 6.99
CA LEU A 356 6.01 27.33 7.76
C LEU A 356 5.31 27.02 9.09
N LEU A 357 4.44 26.02 9.12
CA LEU A 357 3.76 25.56 10.34
C LEU A 357 4.75 24.99 11.36
N CYS A 358 5.76 24.23 10.94
CA CYS A 358 6.81 23.72 11.82
C CYS A 358 7.53 24.87 12.56
N VAL A 359 7.89 25.93 11.84
CA VAL A 359 8.53 27.13 12.42
C VAL A 359 7.56 27.86 13.35
N SER A 360 6.29 27.97 12.96
CA SER A 360 5.24 28.64 13.74
C SER A 360 4.97 27.93 15.07
N ILE A 361 4.88 26.59 15.06
CA ILE A 361 4.72 25.77 16.26
C ILE A 361 5.92 25.91 17.17
N TRP A 362 7.14 25.86 16.62
CA TRP A 362 8.36 26.03 17.40
C TRP A 362 8.40 27.39 18.13
N ARG A 363 8.01 28.48 17.44
CA ARG A 363 7.88 29.82 18.06
C ARG A 363 6.79 29.87 19.11
N TYR A 364 5.63 29.26 18.84
CA TYR A 364 4.52 29.22 19.79
C TYR A 364 4.94 28.52 21.09
N VAL A 365 5.64 27.39 21.01
CA VAL A 365 6.19 26.71 22.18
C VAL A 365 7.16 27.61 22.94
N LYS A 366 8.04 28.34 22.24
CA LYS A 366 8.95 29.32 22.87
C LYS A 366 8.21 30.44 23.59
N MET A 367 7.12 30.94 23.02
CA MET A 367 6.28 31.96 23.63
C MET A 367 5.61 31.44 24.92
N VAL A 368 5.01 30.25 24.87
CA VAL A 368 4.36 29.62 26.04
C VAL A 368 5.37 29.33 27.15
N MET A 369 6.62 28.99 26.80
CA MET A 369 7.70 28.79 27.76
C MET A 369 8.28 30.10 28.33
N GLY A 370 7.89 31.27 27.79
CA GLY A 370 8.42 32.58 28.19
C GLY A 370 9.80 32.91 27.61
N ASP A 371 10.31 32.11 26.67
CA ASP A 371 11.62 32.31 26.02
C ASP A 371 11.59 33.39 24.92
N LEU A 372 10.41 33.66 24.36
CA LEU A 372 10.21 34.58 23.24
C LEU A 372 9.07 35.55 23.55
N ASP A 373 9.40 36.83 23.64
CA ASP A 373 8.44 37.93 23.75
C ASP A 373 8.07 38.44 22.35
N VAL A 374 6.76 38.46 22.04
CA VAL A 374 6.20 38.91 20.76
C VAL A 374 6.37 40.41 20.56
N SER A 375 6.29 41.17 21.65
CA SER A 375 6.42 42.63 21.63
C SER A 375 7.88 43.09 21.77
N GLY A 376 8.80 42.15 21.96
CA GLY A 376 10.22 42.44 22.15
C GLY A 376 10.95 42.73 20.83
N PRO A 377 12.02 43.55 20.86
CA PRO A 377 12.83 43.88 19.68
C PRO A 377 13.60 42.68 19.10
N LYS A 378 13.57 41.53 19.77
CA LYS A 378 14.17 40.25 19.32
C LYS A 378 13.22 39.41 18.46
N PHE A 379 11.96 39.81 18.32
CA PHE A 379 11.01 39.12 17.45
C PHE A 379 11.37 39.37 15.98
N LYS A 380 11.91 38.34 15.31
CA LYS A 380 12.18 38.33 13.87
C LYS A 380 11.34 37.26 13.21
N ILE A 381 10.96 37.51 11.96
CA ILE A 381 10.19 36.58 11.13
C ILE A 381 11.15 36.02 10.06
N SER A 382 11.96 35.01 10.41
CA SER A 382 12.74 34.24 9.43
C SER A 382 12.35 32.76 9.44
N LEU A 383 12.27 32.14 8.27
CA LEU A 383 12.01 30.70 8.11
C LEU A 383 13.09 29.85 8.81
N PHE A 384 14.32 30.36 8.87
CA PHE A 384 15.47 29.64 9.43
C PHE A 384 15.73 29.94 10.91
N ASP A 385 14.87 30.68 11.59
CA ASP A 385 15.04 31.01 13.02
C ASP A 385 15.27 29.80 13.94
N PRO A 386 14.65 28.61 13.71
CA PRO A 386 14.95 27.43 14.51
C PRO A 386 16.42 26.99 14.45
N PHE A 387 17.12 27.24 13.34
CA PHE A 387 18.52 26.88 13.15
C PHE A 387 19.49 27.93 13.72
N PHE A 388 19.07 29.18 13.79
CA PHE A 388 19.92 30.31 14.20
C PHE A 388 19.68 30.81 15.63
N THR A 389 18.71 30.23 16.34
CA THR A 389 18.48 30.54 17.74
C THR A 389 19.43 29.76 18.65
N LYS A 390 20.01 30.45 19.64
CA LYS A 390 20.83 29.81 20.67
C LYS A 390 19.94 28.80 21.43
N PRO A 391 20.27 27.50 21.45
CA PRO A 391 19.42 26.50 22.07
C PRO A 391 19.48 26.65 23.60
N TYR A 392 18.50 27.38 24.14
CA TYR A 392 18.10 27.46 25.56
C TYR A 392 19.15 27.98 26.57
N LEU A 393 18.65 28.29 27.78
CA LEU A 393 19.34 28.87 28.94
C LEU A 393 20.82 28.46 29.05
N LYS A 394 21.69 29.45 29.38
CA LYS A 394 23.13 29.31 29.70
C LYS A 394 23.59 27.86 29.77
N TRP A 395 24.09 27.39 28.63
CA TRP A 395 24.82 26.14 28.47
C TRP A 395 25.83 25.96 29.62
N SER A 396 25.48 25.13 30.61
CA SER A 396 26.43 24.68 31.61
C SER A 396 27.39 23.68 30.94
N LYS A 397 28.70 23.90 31.11
CA LYS A 397 29.80 23.17 30.44
C LYS A 397 29.80 21.64 30.64
N GLY A 398 28.89 21.07 31.45
CA GLY A 398 28.79 19.63 31.71
C GLY A 398 27.78 18.86 30.83
N VAL A 399 26.84 19.52 30.17
CA VAL A 399 25.68 18.82 29.55
C VAL A 399 26.02 18.11 28.25
N PHE A 400 26.96 18.61 27.44
CA PHE A 400 27.39 17.89 26.22
C PHE A 400 27.98 16.51 26.54
N LYS A 401 28.74 16.44 27.64
CA LYS A 401 29.28 15.17 28.16
C LYS A 401 28.16 14.26 28.65
N ASN A 402 27.16 14.80 29.35
CA ASN A 402 25.99 14.03 29.80
C ASN A 402 25.06 13.60 28.65
N MET A 403 24.97 14.36 27.55
CA MET A 403 24.13 14.00 26.41
C MET A 403 24.79 12.94 25.54
N ILE A 404 26.12 12.99 25.38
CA ILE A 404 26.89 11.88 24.82
C ILE A 404 26.81 10.67 25.75
N PHE A 405 26.88 10.86 27.06
CA PHE A 405 26.76 9.77 28.02
C PHE A 405 25.36 9.15 28.03
N LEU A 406 24.30 9.96 27.95
CA LEU A 406 22.91 9.50 27.85
C LEU A 406 22.60 8.88 26.48
N PHE A 407 23.20 9.39 25.40
CA PHE A 407 23.08 8.79 24.07
C PHE A 407 23.83 7.45 24.00
N ILE A 408 25.01 7.37 24.63
CA ILE A 408 25.76 6.13 24.79
C ILE A 408 25.02 5.17 25.74
N GLU A 409 24.43 5.63 26.84
CA GLU A 409 23.61 4.81 27.74
C GLU A 409 22.36 4.31 27.05
N VAL A 410 21.67 5.13 26.23
CA VAL A 410 20.53 4.67 25.44
C VAL A 410 20.96 3.64 24.40
N ILE A 411 22.11 3.82 23.74
CA ILE A 411 22.65 2.82 22.81
C ILE A 411 23.05 1.55 23.57
N ILE A 412 23.67 1.67 24.75
CA ILE A 412 24.06 0.54 25.60
C ILE A 412 22.82 -0.19 26.12
N GLU A 413 21.77 0.50 26.57
CA GLU A 413 20.50 -0.09 27.01
C GLU A 413 19.77 -0.76 25.84
N VAL A 414 19.77 -0.16 24.65
CA VAL A 414 19.21 -0.79 23.44
C VAL A 414 20.01 -2.04 23.03
N CYS A 415 21.33 -2.02 23.17
CA CYS A 415 22.20 -3.17 22.88
C CYS A 415 22.19 -4.25 23.99
N LEU A 416 21.96 -3.86 25.25
CA LEU A 416 21.91 -4.77 26.42
C LEU A 416 20.49 -5.26 26.72
N ALA A 417 19.44 -4.65 26.17
CA ALA A 417 18.04 -5.08 26.32
C ALA A 417 17.82 -6.60 26.12
N PRO A 418 18.50 -7.30 25.17
CA PRO A 418 18.37 -8.75 25.05
C PRO A 418 18.92 -9.53 26.26
N LEU A 419 19.97 -9.01 26.93
CA LEU A 419 20.61 -9.62 28.10
C LEU A 419 19.84 -9.31 29.40
N THR A 420 19.23 -8.13 29.52
CA THR A 420 18.40 -7.76 30.68
C THR A 420 17.07 -8.50 30.69
N ILE A 421 16.44 -8.70 29.52
CA ILE A 421 15.22 -9.52 29.38
C ILE A 421 15.50 -10.98 29.76
N GLY A 422 16.68 -11.52 29.43
CA GLY A 422 17.08 -12.87 29.83
C GLY A 422 17.27 -13.08 31.34
N LYS A 423 17.68 -12.04 32.08
CA LYS A 423 17.83 -12.10 33.55
C LYS A 423 16.51 -11.99 34.32
N VAL A 424 15.48 -11.36 33.74
CA VAL A 424 14.14 -11.23 34.33
C VAL A 424 13.28 -12.46 34.03
N ALA A 425 13.64 -13.28 33.04
CA ALA A 425 12.93 -14.52 32.70
C ALA A 425 13.33 -15.76 33.56
N VAL A 426 14.25 -15.62 34.51
CA VAL A 426 14.72 -16.70 35.42
C VAL A 426 14.49 -16.36 36.91
N MET A 427 13.80 -15.26 37.20
CA MET A 427 13.14 -15.01 38.50
C MET A 427 11.63 -15.08 38.27
#